data_AF-A0A5C6X3P8-F1
#
_entry.id   AF-A0A5C6X3P8-F1
#
_cell.length_a   1.000
_cell.length_b   1.000
_cell.length_c   1.000
_cell.angle_alpha   90.00
_cell.angle_beta   90.00
_cell.angle_gamma   90.00
#
_symmetry.space_group_name_H-M   'P 1'
#
loop_
_entity.id
_entity.type
_entity.pdbx_description
1 polymer ?
#
loop_
_entity_poly.entity_id
_entity_poly.type
_entity_poly.pdbx_seq_one_letter_code
_entity_poly.pdbx_strand_id
1 'polypeptide(L)'
;MSIWESVYVHPLHHPGAAWLSAALVLGGVLRRLPFFYAFLIGALAVSAADAMITGGWSQLGGESHPAYVGLSWFFVLAGDYRVFLLLERYGEPRPERWSGGAGVWVRALGWALVASVTVGIISVSSELFSASARRLYLTYELIALGMVALVWRLRVFGSMPPEDPVRRWLSRVAIFVMVQYALWAGADVVILAGYEVGHLLRMIPNLMYYALFLPVVFLSAPPLEDR
;
A
#
# COMPACT_ATOMS: atom_id res chain seq x y z
N MET A 1 -27.71 9.76 -29.98
CA MET A 1 -26.80 10.62 -29.19
C MET A 1 -25.90 11.36 -30.16
N SER A 2 -25.81 12.69 -30.07
CA SER A 2 -24.90 13.47 -30.94
C SER A 2 -23.44 13.30 -30.51
N ILE A 3 -22.48 13.58 -31.39
CA ILE A 3 -21.05 13.55 -31.03
C ILE A 3 -20.75 14.49 -29.85
N TRP A 4 -21.40 15.66 -29.80
CA TRP A 4 -21.25 16.63 -28.72
C TRP A 4 -21.81 16.14 -27.39
N GLU A 5 -22.96 15.47 -27.45
CA GLU A 5 -23.57 14.84 -26.28
C GLU A 5 -22.68 13.71 -25.76
N SER A 6 -22.12 12.86 -26.64
CA SER A 6 -21.19 11.79 -26.24
C SER A 6 -19.90 12.31 -25.60
N VAL A 7 -19.38 13.46 -26.06
CA VAL A 7 -18.21 14.11 -25.45
C VAL A 7 -18.58 14.73 -24.10
N TYR A 8 -19.74 15.37 -23.99
CA TYR A 8 -20.21 16.00 -22.76
C TYR A 8 -20.45 14.98 -21.63
N VAL A 9 -21.04 13.82 -21.94
CA VAL A 9 -21.26 12.74 -20.97
C VAL A 9 -20.03 11.83 -20.79
N HIS A 10 -18.93 12.08 -21.50
CA HIS A 10 -17.75 11.23 -21.42
C HIS A 10 -17.15 11.26 -20.00
N PRO A 11 -16.82 10.11 -19.39
CA PRO A 11 -16.30 10.05 -18.00
C PRO A 11 -14.99 10.80 -17.77
N LEU A 12 -14.23 11.09 -18.84
CA LEU A 12 -13.00 11.86 -18.76
C LEU A 12 -13.23 13.38 -18.75
N HIS A 13 -14.41 13.86 -19.15
CA HIS A 13 -14.67 15.29 -19.26
C HIS A 13 -14.93 15.92 -17.87
N HIS A 14 -16.04 15.58 -17.20
CA HIS A 14 -16.33 16.15 -15.88
C HIS A 14 -15.62 15.41 -14.72
N PRO A 15 -15.78 14.08 -14.56
CA PRO A 15 -15.12 13.35 -13.47
C PRO A 15 -13.59 13.40 -13.61
N GLY A 16 -13.08 13.12 -14.81
CA GLY A 16 -11.64 13.12 -15.08
C GLY A 16 -10.97 14.47 -14.80
N ALA A 17 -11.55 15.58 -15.27
CA ALA A 17 -11.01 16.91 -14.99
C ALA A 17 -11.05 17.28 -13.51
N ALA A 18 -12.13 16.93 -12.80
CA ALA A 18 -12.24 17.16 -11.35
C ALA A 18 -11.16 16.39 -10.57
N TRP A 19 -10.96 15.11 -10.88
CA TRP A 19 -9.90 14.29 -10.28
C TRP A 19 -8.50 14.83 -10.59
N LEU A 20 -8.26 15.26 -11.83
CA LEU A 20 -6.98 15.88 -12.21
C LEU A 20 -6.72 17.17 -11.41
N SER A 21 -7.72 18.04 -11.30
CA SER A 21 -7.62 19.28 -10.51
C SER A 21 -7.32 18.97 -9.04
N ALA A 22 -8.07 18.03 -8.45
CA ALA A 22 -7.84 17.59 -7.08
C ALA A 22 -6.42 17.03 -6.88
N ALA A 23 -5.93 16.20 -7.80
CA ALA A 23 -4.58 15.63 -7.75
C ALA A 23 -3.49 16.71 -7.86
N LEU A 24 -3.66 17.70 -8.73
CA LEU A 24 -2.72 18.81 -8.89
C LEU A 24 -2.67 19.70 -7.65
N VAL A 25 -3.83 20.10 -7.13
CA VAL A 25 -3.93 20.92 -5.91
C VAL A 25 -3.37 20.15 -4.71
N LEU A 26 -3.76 18.90 -4.54
CA LEU A 26 -3.25 18.04 -3.47
C LEU A 26 -1.73 17.91 -3.58
N GLY A 27 -1.19 17.61 -4.76
CA GLY A 27 0.26 17.54 -4.98
C GLY A 27 0.99 18.85 -4.65
N GLY A 28 0.38 20.00 -4.95
CA GLY A 28 0.90 21.32 -4.60
C GLY A 28 0.88 21.58 -3.09
N VAL A 29 -0.19 21.22 -2.39
CA VAL A 29 -0.33 21.35 -0.93
C VAL A 29 0.66 20.44 -0.23
N LEU A 30 0.68 19.16 -0.61
CA LEU A 30 1.53 18.14 -0.02
C LEU A 30 3.00 18.56 -0.05
N ARG A 31 3.48 19.10 -1.20
CA ARG A 31 4.86 19.60 -1.37
C ARG A 31 5.29 20.69 -0.38
N ARG A 32 4.35 21.39 0.26
CA ARG A 32 4.62 22.45 1.23
C ARG A 32 4.66 21.94 2.66
N LEU A 33 4.28 20.69 2.90
CA LEU A 33 4.26 20.07 4.23
C LEU A 33 5.57 19.33 4.52
N PRO A 34 5.94 19.19 5.81
CA PRO A 34 6.94 18.21 6.23
C PRO A 34 6.58 16.82 5.72
N PHE A 35 7.59 15.99 5.44
CA PHE A 35 7.38 14.70 4.76
C PHE A 35 6.38 13.82 5.52
N PHE A 36 6.40 13.85 6.86
CA PHE A 36 5.50 13.04 7.67
C PHE A 36 4.02 13.32 7.40
N TYR A 37 3.61 14.58 7.46
CA TYR A 37 2.21 14.98 7.25
C TYR A 37 1.79 14.79 5.81
N ALA A 38 2.69 15.14 4.90
CA ALA A 38 2.61 14.84 3.48
C ALA A 38 2.31 13.36 3.21
N PHE A 39 3.10 12.47 3.83
CA PHE A 39 2.96 11.04 3.74
C PHE A 39 1.60 10.58 4.27
N LEU A 40 1.19 11.04 5.46
CA LEU A 40 -0.06 10.63 6.08
C LEU A 40 -1.27 11.00 5.21
N ILE A 41 -1.31 12.22 4.68
CA ILE A 41 -2.41 12.68 3.83
C ILE A 41 -2.40 11.92 2.50
N GLY A 42 -1.23 11.76 1.88
CA GLY A 42 -1.11 11.01 0.62
C GLY A 42 -1.52 9.55 0.77
N ALA A 43 -1.05 8.87 1.81
CA ALA A 43 -1.39 7.48 2.09
C ALA A 43 -2.88 7.31 2.46
N LEU A 44 -3.48 8.30 3.14
CA LEU A 44 -4.92 8.32 3.41
C LEU A 44 -5.72 8.44 2.11
N ALA A 45 -5.33 9.36 1.23
CA ALA A 45 -5.97 9.53 -0.07
C ALA A 45 -5.88 8.25 -0.92
N VAL A 46 -4.73 7.57 -0.91
CA VAL A 46 -4.55 6.28 -1.60
C VAL A 46 -5.46 5.21 -1.00
N SER A 47 -5.52 5.04 0.32
CA SER A 47 -6.40 4.04 0.94
C SER A 47 -7.89 4.31 0.72
N ALA A 48 -8.29 5.59 0.74
CA ALA A 48 -9.67 5.97 0.43
C ALA A 48 -10.00 5.69 -1.03
N ALA A 49 -9.10 6.05 -1.96
CA ALA A 49 -9.27 5.77 -3.38
C ALA A 49 -9.35 4.26 -3.66
N ASP A 50 -8.51 3.45 -3.01
CA ASP A 50 -8.54 1.99 -3.09
C ASP A 50 -9.93 1.46 -2.68
N ALA A 51 -10.38 1.79 -1.47
CA ALA A 51 -11.69 1.36 -0.97
C ALA A 51 -12.86 1.80 -1.86
N MET A 52 -12.75 2.96 -2.51
CA MET A 52 -13.76 3.51 -3.43
C MET A 52 -13.71 2.90 -4.84
N ILE A 53 -12.57 2.36 -5.28
CA ILE A 53 -12.37 1.89 -6.65
C ILE A 53 -12.42 0.36 -6.72
N THR A 54 -11.73 -0.32 -5.80
CA THR A 54 -11.60 -1.78 -5.78
C THR A 54 -12.50 -2.42 -4.73
N GLY A 55 -12.97 -1.65 -3.75
CA GLY A 55 -13.86 -2.14 -2.69
C GLY A 55 -15.31 -2.33 -3.12
N GLY A 56 -16.15 -2.84 -2.21
CA GLY A 56 -17.57 -3.10 -2.46
C GLY A 56 -18.42 -1.87 -2.76
N TRP A 57 -17.89 -0.66 -2.57
CA TRP A 57 -18.51 0.62 -2.98
C TRP A 57 -17.97 1.14 -4.31
N SER A 58 -17.37 0.26 -5.13
CA SER A 58 -16.79 0.61 -6.43
C SER A 58 -17.77 1.35 -7.33
N GLN A 59 -17.47 2.62 -7.63
CA GLN A 59 -18.24 3.41 -8.60
C GLN A 59 -17.88 3.07 -10.07
N LEU A 60 -16.87 2.22 -10.28
CA LEU A 60 -16.43 1.80 -11.61
C LEU A 60 -17.12 0.52 -12.10
N GLY A 61 -17.99 -0.10 -11.30
CA GLY A 61 -18.64 -1.38 -11.63
C GLY A 61 -17.90 -2.62 -11.11
N GLY A 62 -16.94 -2.44 -10.19
CA GLY A 62 -16.23 -3.54 -9.53
C GLY A 62 -15.50 -4.45 -10.52
N GLU A 63 -15.55 -5.77 -10.26
CA GLU A 63 -14.84 -6.79 -11.04
C GLU A 63 -15.21 -6.83 -12.53
N SER A 64 -16.38 -6.29 -12.91
CA SER A 64 -16.83 -6.25 -14.30
C SER A 64 -16.10 -5.19 -15.15
N HIS A 65 -15.42 -4.23 -14.52
CA HIS A 65 -14.73 -3.16 -15.22
C HIS A 65 -13.39 -3.63 -15.82
N PRO A 66 -13.07 -3.33 -17.10
CA PRO A 66 -11.82 -3.80 -17.73
C PRO A 66 -10.53 -3.39 -17.02
N ALA A 67 -10.55 -2.23 -16.34
CA ALA A 67 -9.40 -1.73 -15.59
C ALA A 67 -9.29 -2.28 -14.16
N TYR A 68 -10.27 -3.05 -13.67
CA TYR A 68 -10.34 -3.47 -12.27
C TYR A 68 -9.09 -4.22 -11.81
N VAL A 69 -8.61 -5.18 -12.60
CA VAL A 69 -7.41 -5.96 -12.28
C VAL A 69 -6.17 -5.06 -12.17
N GLY A 70 -5.99 -4.15 -13.13
CA GLY A 70 -4.85 -3.22 -13.12
C GLY A 70 -4.89 -2.25 -11.94
N LEU A 71 -6.08 -1.74 -11.61
CA LEU A 71 -6.28 -0.85 -10.46
C LEU A 71 -6.06 -1.59 -9.13
N SER A 72 -6.52 -2.83 -9.02
CA SER A 72 -6.31 -3.67 -7.83
C SER A 72 -4.82 -3.91 -7.58
N TRP A 73 -4.06 -4.25 -8.62
CA TRP A 73 -2.60 -4.39 -8.50
C TRP A 73 -1.89 -3.08 -8.20
N PHE A 74 -2.34 -1.97 -8.79
CA PHE A 74 -1.80 -0.64 -8.47
C PHE A 74 -1.97 -0.32 -6.99
N PHE A 75 -3.15 -0.57 -6.41
CA PHE A 75 -3.40 -0.26 -5.00
C PHE A 75 -2.68 -1.19 -4.04
N VAL A 76 -2.55 -2.48 -4.38
CA VAL A 76 -1.68 -3.41 -3.66
C VAL A 76 -0.23 -2.87 -3.64
N LEU A 77 0.30 -2.52 -4.81
CA LEU A 77 1.66 -1.96 -4.91
C LEU A 77 1.80 -0.65 -4.13
N ALA A 78 0.82 0.25 -4.22
CA ALA A 78 0.83 1.53 -3.52
C ALA A 78 0.73 1.35 -1.99
N GLY A 79 -0.03 0.35 -1.55
CA GLY A 79 -0.20 -0.07 -0.16
C GLY A 79 1.08 -0.62 0.46
N ASP A 80 1.88 -1.35 -0.31
CA ASP A 80 3.20 -1.84 0.10
C ASP A 80 4.25 -0.72 0.04
N TYR A 81 4.18 0.08 -1.03
CA TYR A 81 5.10 1.19 -1.27
C TYR A 81 5.12 2.18 -0.11
N ARG A 82 3.96 2.54 0.46
CA ARG A 82 3.90 3.44 1.63
C ARG A 82 4.65 2.90 2.85
N VAL A 83 4.68 1.58 3.05
CA VAL A 83 5.42 0.95 4.16
C VAL A 83 6.92 1.07 3.91
N PHE A 84 7.38 0.63 2.74
CA PHE A 84 8.81 0.70 2.41
C PHE A 84 9.33 2.12 2.33
N LEU A 85 8.49 3.07 1.89
CA LEU A 85 8.83 4.49 1.86
C LEU A 85 9.09 5.04 3.27
N LEU A 86 8.27 4.69 4.26
CA LEU A 86 8.53 5.05 5.66
C LEU A 86 9.84 4.46 6.18
N LEU A 87 10.05 3.16 5.95
CA LEU A 87 11.26 2.45 6.41
C LEU A 87 12.53 3.03 5.79
N GLU A 88 12.52 3.33 4.49
CA GLU A 88 13.65 3.93 3.77
C GLU A 88 13.87 5.41 4.12
N ARG A 89 12.80 6.17 4.34
CA ARG A 89 12.88 7.60 4.65
C ARG A 89 13.45 7.87 6.03
N TYR A 90 13.02 7.09 7.02
CA TYR A 90 13.34 7.29 8.43
C TYR A 90 14.42 6.33 8.97
N GLY A 91 14.82 5.32 8.19
CA GLY A 91 15.94 4.44 8.51
C GLY A 91 17.32 5.13 8.45
N GLU A 92 17.39 6.32 7.87
CA GLU A 92 18.59 7.17 7.81
C GLU A 92 18.25 8.60 8.29
N PRO A 93 19.08 9.24 9.13
CA PRO A 93 18.86 10.62 9.56
C PRO A 93 18.90 11.56 8.34
N ARG A 94 17.82 12.29 8.09
CA ARG A 94 17.75 13.28 7.01
C ARG A 94 16.77 14.39 7.37
N PRO A 95 17.09 15.66 7.02
CA PRO A 95 16.23 16.82 7.24
C PRO A 95 14.79 16.56 6.83
N GLU A 96 13.80 16.98 7.61
CA GLU A 96 12.36 16.98 7.27
C GLU A 96 12.03 17.88 6.06
N ARG A 97 12.49 17.46 4.88
CA ARG A 97 12.15 18.02 3.57
C ARG A 97 11.29 17.01 2.81
N TRP A 98 10.37 17.55 2.00
CA TRP A 98 9.44 16.78 1.16
C TRP A 98 10.10 15.63 0.39
N SER A 99 11.27 15.86 -0.21
CA SER A 99 12.02 14.82 -0.91
C SER A 99 13.22 14.40 -0.06
N GLY A 100 13.15 13.24 0.59
CA GLY A 100 14.33 12.55 1.14
C GLY A 100 15.37 12.13 0.08
N GLY A 101 15.39 12.78 -1.09
CA GLY A 101 16.10 12.41 -2.31
C GLY A 101 15.35 11.39 -3.16
N ALA A 102 15.50 11.44 -4.49
CA ALA A 102 14.87 10.49 -5.41
C ALA A 102 15.24 9.03 -5.10
N GLY A 103 16.44 8.78 -4.57
CA GLY A 103 16.89 7.45 -4.21
C GLY A 103 16.05 6.75 -3.15
N VAL A 104 15.44 7.49 -2.20
CA VAL A 104 14.54 6.90 -1.19
C VAL A 104 13.28 6.35 -1.85
N TRP A 105 12.67 7.14 -2.74
CA TRP A 105 11.47 6.77 -3.48
C TRP A 105 11.74 5.58 -4.40
N VAL A 106 12.86 5.60 -5.14
CA VAL A 106 13.24 4.51 -6.05
C VAL A 106 13.51 3.21 -5.30
N ARG A 107 14.21 3.24 -4.17
CA ARG A 107 14.47 2.02 -3.38
C ARG A 107 13.19 1.46 -2.76
N ALA A 108 12.34 2.31 -2.20
CA ALA A 108 11.04 1.89 -1.68
C ALA A 108 10.17 1.23 -2.76
N LEU A 109 10.19 1.78 -3.99
CA LEU A 109 9.50 1.19 -5.13
C LEU A 109 10.12 -0.14 -5.52
N GLY A 110 11.45 -0.22 -5.55
CA GLY A 110 12.18 -1.46 -5.79
C GLY A 110 11.74 -2.57 -4.84
N TRP A 111 11.67 -2.29 -3.53
CA TRP A 111 11.20 -3.26 -2.53
C TRP A 111 9.74 -3.67 -2.73
N ALA A 112 8.85 -2.70 -2.98
CA ALA A 112 7.42 -2.97 -3.20
C ALA A 112 7.17 -3.83 -4.45
N LEU A 113 7.97 -3.63 -5.50
CA LEU A 113 7.84 -4.39 -6.74
C LEU A 113 8.27 -5.85 -6.62
N VAL A 114 9.14 -6.21 -5.68
CA VAL A 114 9.65 -7.60 -5.57
C VAL A 114 8.50 -8.59 -5.44
N ALA A 115 7.58 -8.40 -4.48
CA ALA A 115 6.47 -9.32 -4.27
C ALA A 115 5.57 -9.43 -5.51
N SER A 116 5.18 -8.29 -6.09
CA SER A 116 4.32 -8.22 -7.27
C SER A 116 4.95 -8.88 -8.50
N VAL A 117 6.23 -8.60 -8.76
CA VAL A 117 6.96 -9.17 -9.91
C VAL A 117 7.18 -10.67 -9.72
N THR A 118 7.57 -11.12 -8.53
CA THR A 118 7.76 -12.54 -8.25
C THR A 118 6.46 -13.32 -8.43
N VAL A 119 5.34 -12.82 -7.91
CA VAL A 119 4.03 -13.46 -8.11
C VAL A 119 3.61 -13.41 -9.58
N GLY A 120 3.85 -12.30 -10.29
CA GLY A 120 3.63 -12.19 -11.72
C GLY A 120 4.38 -13.29 -12.50
N ILE A 121 5.66 -13.49 -12.21
CA ILE A 121 6.48 -14.54 -12.83
C ILE A 121 5.95 -15.95 -12.48
N ILE A 122 5.59 -16.20 -11.22
CA ILE A 122 5.02 -17.50 -10.80
C ILE A 122 3.70 -17.75 -11.52
N SER A 123 2.85 -16.73 -11.66
CA SER A 123 1.53 -16.86 -12.27
C SER A 123 1.58 -17.26 -13.74
N VAL A 124 2.60 -16.81 -14.49
CA VAL A 124 2.78 -17.15 -15.91
C VAL A 124 3.54 -18.47 -16.12
N SER A 125 4.27 -18.95 -15.12
CA SER A 125 5.13 -20.14 -15.23
C SER A 125 4.53 -21.40 -14.64
N SER A 126 3.42 -21.30 -13.89
CA SER A 126 2.81 -22.46 -13.21
C SER A 126 1.30 -22.50 -13.31
N GLU A 127 0.79 -23.54 -13.98
CA GLU A 127 -0.65 -23.85 -14.09
C GLU A 127 -1.32 -24.08 -12.73
N LEU A 128 -0.55 -24.55 -11.74
CA LEU A 128 -1.03 -24.82 -10.39
C LEU A 128 -1.45 -23.54 -9.64
N PHE A 129 -0.84 -22.40 -9.99
CA PHE A 129 -1.12 -21.09 -9.40
C PHE A 129 -2.07 -20.25 -10.25
N SER A 130 -2.01 -20.35 -11.59
CA SER A 130 -2.97 -19.67 -12.47
C SER A 130 -4.41 -20.16 -12.27
N ALA A 131 -4.59 -21.42 -11.85
CA ALA A 131 -5.89 -22.01 -11.59
C ALA A 131 -6.60 -21.50 -10.31
N SER A 132 -5.92 -20.74 -9.43
CA SER A 132 -6.53 -20.26 -8.19
C SER A 132 -6.00 -18.89 -7.76
N ALA A 133 -6.85 -17.87 -7.89
CA ALA A 133 -6.57 -16.52 -7.37
C ALA A 133 -6.20 -16.54 -5.88
N ARG A 134 -6.82 -17.42 -5.09
CA ARG A 134 -6.53 -17.56 -3.66
C ARG A 134 -5.10 -18.04 -3.39
N ARG A 135 -4.55 -18.93 -4.22
CA ARG A 135 -3.14 -19.35 -4.10
C ARG A 135 -2.19 -18.22 -4.47
N LEU A 136 -2.53 -17.42 -5.49
CA LEU A 136 -1.74 -16.23 -5.86
C LEU A 136 -1.71 -15.20 -4.73
N TYR A 137 -2.85 -14.93 -4.07
CA TYR A 137 -2.90 -14.05 -2.90
C TYR A 137 -2.07 -14.60 -1.74
N LEU A 138 -2.22 -15.88 -1.38
CA LEU A 138 -1.41 -16.49 -0.34
C LEU A 138 0.10 -16.38 -0.63
N THR A 139 0.51 -16.68 -1.87
CA THR A 139 1.92 -16.56 -2.28
C THR A 139 2.40 -15.11 -2.19
N TYR A 140 1.59 -14.15 -2.64
CA TYR A 140 1.88 -12.73 -2.51
C TYR A 140 2.08 -12.33 -1.05
N GLU A 141 1.12 -12.67 -0.18
CA GLU A 141 1.10 -12.29 1.23
C GLU A 141 2.32 -12.85 1.97
N LEU A 142 2.74 -14.09 1.68
CA LEU A 142 3.93 -14.70 2.26
C LEU A 142 5.23 -14.03 1.78
N ILE A 143 5.33 -13.71 0.48
CA ILE A 143 6.50 -13.00 -0.05
C ILE A 143 6.56 -11.59 0.52
N ALA A 144 5.45 -10.85 0.54
CA ALA A 144 5.36 -9.51 1.08
C ALA A 144 5.73 -9.48 2.58
N LEU A 145 5.26 -10.45 3.37
CA LEU A 145 5.68 -10.63 4.77
C LEU A 145 7.20 -10.79 4.88
N GLY A 146 7.78 -11.67 4.07
CA GLY A 146 9.22 -11.90 4.04
C GLY A 146 10.00 -10.64 3.64
N MET A 147 9.49 -9.88 2.66
CA MET A 147 10.10 -8.63 2.21
C MET A 147 10.06 -7.55 3.30
N VAL A 148 8.93 -7.38 3.99
CA VAL A 148 8.85 -6.44 5.12
C VAL A 148 9.81 -6.85 6.23
N ALA A 149 9.88 -8.13 6.57
CA ALA A 149 10.82 -8.65 7.58
C ALA A 149 12.28 -8.41 7.18
N LEU A 150 12.64 -8.64 5.91
CA LEU A 150 13.97 -8.41 5.38
C LEU A 150 14.34 -6.92 5.44
N VAL A 151 13.49 -6.03 4.93
CA VAL A 151 13.77 -4.59 4.92
C VAL A 151 13.83 -4.05 6.36
N TRP A 152 12.93 -4.49 7.25
CA TRP A 152 13.01 -4.17 8.68
C TRP A 152 14.34 -4.61 9.30
N ARG A 153 14.79 -5.85 9.02
CA ARG A 153 16.07 -6.37 9.53
C ARG A 153 17.26 -5.55 9.05
N LEU A 154 17.27 -5.14 7.78
CA LEU A 154 18.37 -4.40 7.16
C LEU A 154 18.37 -2.92 7.52
N ARG A 155 17.20 -2.26 7.46
CA ARG A 155 17.06 -0.78 7.56
C ARG A 155 16.69 -0.25 8.93
N VAL A 156 16.21 -1.11 9.83
CA VAL A 156 15.82 -0.70 11.18
C VAL A 156 16.73 -1.37 12.20
N PHE A 157 16.81 -2.70 12.18
CA PHE A 157 17.66 -3.43 13.12
C PHE A 157 19.15 -3.34 12.81
N GLY A 158 19.53 -3.37 11.53
CA GLY A 158 20.92 -3.41 11.09
C GLY A 158 21.62 -2.05 11.09
N SER A 159 20.88 -0.96 10.88
CA SER A 159 21.46 0.37 10.64
C SER A 159 21.16 1.41 11.70
N MET A 160 20.22 1.17 12.63
CA MET A 160 19.83 2.18 13.63
C MET A 160 20.29 1.83 15.05
N PRO A 161 20.77 2.82 15.83
CA PRO A 161 21.09 2.62 17.24
C PRO A 161 19.90 2.10 18.06
N PRO A 162 20.08 1.22 19.07
CA PRO A 162 18.99 0.70 19.90
C PRO A 162 18.21 1.77 20.67
N GLU A 163 18.91 2.83 21.09
CA GLU A 163 18.39 3.95 21.89
C GLU A 163 17.45 4.86 21.07
N ASP A 164 17.58 4.82 19.74
CA ASP A 164 16.89 5.71 18.82
C ASP A 164 15.36 5.52 18.90
N PRO A 165 14.58 6.56 19.29
CA PRO A 165 13.13 6.45 19.38
C PRO A 165 12.47 6.13 18.03
N VAL A 166 13.06 6.56 16.90
CA VAL A 166 12.54 6.25 15.56
C VAL A 166 12.73 4.78 15.23
N ARG A 167 13.81 4.13 15.69
CA ARG A 167 13.99 2.69 15.51
C ARG A 167 12.84 1.90 16.14
N ARG A 168 12.43 2.28 17.36
CA ARG A 168 11.30 1.65 18.06
C ARG A 168 9.99 1.88 17.31
N TRP A 169 9.78 3.09 16.82
CA TRP A 169 8.60 3.43 16.01
C TRP A 169 8.54 2.65 14.70
N LEU A 170 9.59 2.66 13.87
CA LEU A 170 9.64 1.89 12.62
C LEU A 170 9.52 0.40 12.85
N SER A 171 10.05 -0.12 13.97
CA SER A 171 9.84 -1.53 14.35
C SER A 171 8.37 -1.82 14.66
N ARG A 172 7.66 -0.93 15.36
CA ARG A 172 6.22 -1.08 15.60
C ARG A 172 5.43 -1.08 14.30
N VAL A 173 5.76 -0.17 13.37
CA VAL A 173 5.12 -0.10 12.05
C VAL A 173 5.39 -1.39 11.26
N ALA A 174 6.65 -1.83 11.18
CA ALA A 174 7.00 -3.08 10.48
C ALA A 174 6.32 -4.30 11.09
N ILE A 175 6.31 -4.44 12.42
CA ILE A 175 5.64 -5.53 13.13
C ILE A 175 4.13 -5.51 12.86
N PHE A 176 3.51 -4.33 12.92
CA PHE A 176 2.08 -4.18 12.60
C PHE A 176 1.76 -4.71 11.19
N VAL A 177 2.58 -4.35 10.20
CA VAL A 177 2.41 -4.80 8.81
C VAL A 177 2.71 -6.29 8.65
N MET A 178 3.75 -6.82 9.31
CA MET A 178 4.03 -8.27 9.30
C MET A 178 2.88 -9.08 9.91
N VAL A 179 2.30 -8.61 11.02
CA VAL A 179 1.10 -9.24 11.62
C VAL A 179 -0.07 -9.19 10.65
N GLN A 180 -0.28 -8.06 9.96
CA GLN A 180 -1.31 -7.95 8.93
C GLN A 180 -1.14 -9.00 7.83
N TYR A 181 0.05 -9.14 7.21
CA TYR A 181 0.26 -10.16 6.18
C TYR A 181 0.14 -11.59 6.73
N ALA A 182 0.60 -11.82 7.97
CA ALA A 182 0.45 -13.14 8.59
C ALA A 182 -1.02 -13.51 8.79
N LEU A 183 -1.86 -12.54 9.19
CA LEU A 183 -3.30 -12.74 9.34
C LEU A 183 -3.99 -12.95 7.99
N TRP A 184 -3.60 -12.20 6.96
CA TRP A 184 -4.10 -12.42 5.59
C TRP A 184 -3.75 -13.82 5.09
N ALA A 185 -2.47 -14.22 5.18
CA ALA A 185 -2.00 -15.54 4.75
C ALA A 185 -2.67 -16.66 5.56
N GLY A 186 -2.79 -16.49 6.88
CA GLY A 186 -3.47 -17.44 7.74
C GLY A 186 -4.94 -17.62 7.38
N ALA A 187 -5.63 -16.53 7.06
CA ALA A 187 -7.01 -16.60 6.60
C ALA A 187 -7.15 -17.28 5.24
N ASP A 188 -6.20 -17.06 4.31
CA ASP A 188 -6.17 -17.74 3.01
C ASP A 188 -5.93 -19.24 3.13
N VAL A 189 -5.09 -19.67 4.08
CA VAL A 189 -4.92 -21.10 4.39
C VAL A 189 -6.24 -21.72 4.86
N VAL A 190 -6.99 -21.03 5.72
CA VAL A 190 -8.30 -21.50 6.20
C VAL A 190 -9.32 -21.60 5.06
N ILE A 191 -9.36 -20.61 4.16
CA ILE A 191 -10.22 -20.64 2.96
C ILE A 191 -9.84 -21.81 2.05
N LEU A 192 -8.54 -22.00 1.78
CA LEU A 192 -8.05 -23.09 0.92
C LEU A 192 -8.30 -24.48 1.54
N ALA A 193 -8.43 -24.56 2.86
CA ALA A 193 -8.85 -25.78 3.56
C ALA A 193 -10.37 -26.03 3.49
N GLY A 194 -11.14 -25.15 2.83
CA GLY A 194 -12.58 -25.31 2.61
C GLY A 194 -13.47 -24.70 3.69
N TYR A 195 -12.92 -23.88 4.60
CA TYR A 195 -13.68 -23.26 5.68
C TYR A 195 -14.04 -21.79 5.38
N GLU A 196 -15.33 -21.51 5.25
CA GLU A 196 -15.87 -20.17 4.98
C GLU A 196 -15.50 -19.13 6.06
N VAL A 197 -15.25 -19.56 7.30
CA VAL A 197 -14.82 -18.67 8.39
C VAL A 197 -13.52 -17.92 8.05
N GLY A 198 -12.71 -18.44 7.13
CA GLY A 198 -11.53 -17.74 6.64
C GLY A 198 -11.86 -16.38 6.00
N HIS A 199 -13.02 -16.21 5.38
CA HIS A 199 -13.45 -14.91 4.86
C HIS A 199 -13.71 -13.89 5.98
N LEU A 200 -14.30 -14.33 7.09
CA LEU A 200 -14.47 -13.50 8.29
C LEU A 200 -13.12 -13.14 8.89
N LEU A 201 -12.18 -14.08 8.95
CA LEU A 201 -10.82 -13.83 9.44
C LEU A 201 -10.09 -12.78 8.60
N ARG A 202 -10.27 -12.75 7.27
CA ARG A 202 -9.70 -11.73 6.38
C ARG A 202 -10.20 -10.30 6.67
N MET A 203 -11.34 -10.13 7.33
CA MET A 203 -11.84 -8.79 7.69
C MET A 203 -10.88 -8.06 8.64
N ILE A 204 -10.21 -8.79 9.53
CA ILE A 204 -9.28 -8.22 10.51
C ILE A 204 -8.09 -7.51 9.82
N PRO A 205 -7.27 -8.20 8.99
CA PRO A 205 -6.18 -7.54 8.30
C PRO A 205 -6.64 -6.47 7.29
N ASN A 206 -7.85 -6.59 6.71
CA ASN A 206 -8.45 -5.52 5.90
C ASN A 206 -8.71 -4.25 6.74
N LEU A 207 -9.30 -4.38 7.93
CA LEU A 207 -9.49 -3.25 8.85
C LEU A 207 -8.14 -2.67 9.28
N MET A 208 -7.14 -3.53 9.51
CA MET A 208 -5.78 -3.06 9.78
C MET A 208 -5.23 -2.20 8.63
N TYR A 209 -5.49 -2.57 7.38
CA TYR A 209 -4.95 -1.93 6.19
C TYR A 209 -5.65 -0.58 5.90
N TYR A 210 -6.97 -0.56 5.99
CA TYR A 210 -7.78 0.61 5.63
C TYR A 210 -7.95 1.60 6.78
N ALA A 211 -8.15 1.12 8.01
CA ALA A 211 -8.56 1.96 9.13
C ALA A 211 -7.47 2.18 10.18
N LEU A 212 -6.59 1.19 10.44
CA LEU A 212 -5.69 1.25 11.60
C LEU A 212 -4.25 1.61 11.26
N PHE A 213 -3.75 1.30 10.05
CA PHE A 213 -2.35 1.54 9.68
C PHE A 213 -1.93 3.01 9.92
N LEU A 214 -2.67 3.97 9.38
CA LEU A 214 -2.31 5.39 9.51
C LEU A 214 -2.46 5.93 10.93
N PRO A 215 -3.53 5.62 11.70
CA PRO A 215 -3.58 5.94 13.11
C PRO A 215 -2.41 5.35 13.91
N VAL A 216 -2.03 4.09 13.67
CA VAL A 216 -0.87 3.49 14.35
C VAL A 216 0.40 4.24 13.99
N VAL A 217 0.64 4.53 12.72
CA VAL A 217 1.81 5.31 12.27
C VAL A 217 1.85 6.68 12.95
N PHE A 218 0.73 7.41 12.97
CA PHE A 218 0.62 8.75 13.54
C PHE A 218 0.79 8.76 15.06
N LEU A 219 0.02 7.94 15.78
CA LEU A 219 -0.03 7.95 17.25
C LEU A 219 1.23 7.37 17.90
N SER A 220 2.00 6.55 17.17
CA SER A 220 3.23 5.95 17.69
C SER A 220 4.51 6.68 17.28
N ALA A 221 4.40 7.73 16.44
CA ALA A 221 5.54 8.51 16.00
C ALA A 221 6.16 9.31 17.17
N PRO A 222 7.50 9.32 17.31
CA PRO A 222 8.18 10.24 18.20
C PRO A 222 8.13 11.67 17.62
N PRO A 223 8.60 12.70 18.35
CA PRO A 223 8.88 14.00 17.75
C PRO A 223 9.85 13.84 16.55
N LEU A 224 9.45 14.32 15.38
CA LEU A 224 10.22 14.19 14.12
C LEU A 224 10.86 15.51 13.66
N GLU A 225 10.62 16.61 14.39
CA GLU A 225 10.99 17.99 14.02
C GLU A 225 12.51 18.23 14.01
N ASP A 226 13.28 17.41 14.75
CA ASP A 226 14.73 17.57 14.94
C ASP A 226 15.60 16.64 14.06
N ARG A 227 15.04 16.03 12.99
CA ARG A 227 15.76 15.12 12.09
C ARG A 227 16.08 15.69 10.71
#